data_AF-A0A1I3FES9-F1
#
_entry.id   AF-A0A1I3FES9-F1
#
_cell.length_a   1.000
_cell.length_b   1.000
_cell.length_c   1.000
_cell.angle_alpha   90.00
_cell.angle_beta   90.00
_cell.angle_gamma   90.00
#
_symmetry.space_group_name_H-M   'P 1'
#
loop_
_entity.id
_entity.type
_entity.pdbx_description
1 polymer ?
#
loop_
_entity_poly.entity_id
_entity_poly.type
_entity_poly.pdbx_seq_one_letter_code
_entity_poly.pdbx_strand_id
1 'polypeptide(L)'
;MDTKIIIRFKNVKENQEFDIEVPLDITANELIYGLKNSFKLPIDMDDPVQCYMRAENPIALIRGEATLESLGLRNGSVIFYEK
;
A
#
# COMPACT_ATOMS: atom_id res chain seq x y z
N MET A 1 15.76 -14.11 6.96
CA MET A 1 15.39 -12.69 6.78
C MET A 1 13.88 -12.65 6.86
N ASP A 2 13.30 -11.77 7.68
CA ASP A 2 11.84 -11.64 7.75
C ASP A 2 11.31 -11.18 6.40
N THR A 3 10.44 -12.00 5.80
CA THR A 3 9.81 -11.73 4.50
C THR A 3 8.58 -10.84 4.64
N LYS A 4 8.29 -10.36 5.84
CA LYS A 4 7.12 -9.55 6.16
C LYS A 4 7.52 -8.27 6.87
N ILE A 5 6.72 -7.23 6.64
CA ILE A 5 6.85 -5.94 7.31
C ILE A 5 5.50 -5.49 7.87
N ILE A 6 5.53 -4.70 8.94
CA ILE A 6 4.39 -3.96 9.44
C ILE A 6 4.43 -2.57 8.83
N ILE A 7 3.44 -2.27 8.00
CA ILE A 7 3.20 -0.95 7.44
C ILE A 7 2.07 -0.26 8.20
N ARG A 8 2.05 1.06 8.12
CA ARG A 8 0.97 1.87 8.65
C ARG A 8 0.12 2.38 7.49
N PHE A 9 -1.08 1.85 7.36
CA PHE A 9 -2.04 2.32 6.37
C PHE A 9 -2.87 3.47 6.95
N LYS A 10 -2.92 4.60 6.25
CA LYS A 10 -3.71 5.78 6.61
C LYS A 10 -4.78 6.04 5.54
N ASN A 11 -6.04 5.86 5.92
CA ASN A 11 -7.17 6.37 5.14
C ASN A 11 -7.45 7.81 5.60
N VAL A 12 -6.93 8.77 4.84
CA VAL A 12 -6.99 10.20 5.19
C VAL A 12 -8.42 10.72 5.19
N LYS A 13 -9.25 10.22 4.27
CA LYS A 13 -10.64 10.63 4.10
C LYS A 13 -11.52 10.26 5.29
N GLU A 14 -11.29 9.07 5.85
CA GLU A 14 -12.05 8.57 7.00
C GLU A 14 -11.35 8.84 8.34
N ASN A 15 -10.16 9.46 8.31
CA ASN A 15 -9.30 9.68 9.47
C ASN A 15 -9.04 8.39 10.27
N GLN A 16 -8.73 7.31 9.55
CA GLN A 16 -8.43 6.00 10.13
C GLN A 16 -6.99 5.58 9.85
N GLU A 17 -6.42 4.85 10.80
CA GLU A 17 -5.05 4.37 10.74
C GLU A 17 -4.97 2.93 11.27
N PHE A 18 -4.31 2.06 10.52
CA PHE A 18 -4.18 0.65 10.84
C PHE A 18 -2.74 0.18 10.60
N ASP A 19 -2.20 -0.57 11.55
CA ASP A 19 -0.96 -1.32 11.34
C ASP A 19 -1.31 -2.66 10.66
N ILE A 20 -0.65 -2.93 9.53
CA ILE A 20 -0.94 -4.10 8.68
C ILE A 20 0.36 -4.85 8.42
N GLU A 21 0.38 -6.14 8.74
CA GLU A 21 1.46 -7.04 8.35
C GLU A 21 1.28 -7.44 6.88
N VAL A 22 2.29 -7.18 6.06
CA VAL A 22 2.30 -7.52 4.64
C VAL A 22 3.60 -8.23 4.28
N PRO A 23 3.55 -9.23 3.37
CA PRO A 23 4.76 -9.82 2.83
C PRO A 23 5.46 -8.85 1.87
N LEU A 24 6.79 -8.92 1.75
CA LEU A 24 7.60 -8.02 0.93
C LEU A 24 7.66 -8.42 -0.55
N ASP A 25 7.36 -9.68 -0.86
CA ASP A 25 7.45 -10.30 -2.18
C ASP A 25 6.21 -10.11 -3.05
N ILE A 26 5.10 -9.59 -2.48
CA ILE A 26 3.93 -9.19 -3.27
C ILE A 26 4.18 -7.89 -4.02
N THR A 27 3.45 -7.70 -5.10
CA THR A 27 3.45 -6.50 -5.92
C THR A 27 2.68 -5.35 -5.25
N ALA A 28 2.96 -4.14 -5.70
CA ALA A 28 2.16 -2.97 -5.33
C ALA A 28 0.68 -3.13 -5.67
N ASN A 29 0.36 -3.72 -6.83
CA ASN A 29 -1.02 -3.97 -7.24
C ASN A 29 -1.72 -4.97 -6.31
N GLU A 30 -1.04 -6.04 -5.90
CA GLU A 30 -1.58 -7.01 -4.95
C GLU A 30 -1.85 -6.37 -3.58
N LEU A 31 -0.94 -5.50 -3.11
CA LEU A 31 -1.17 -4.72 -1.90
C LEU A 31 -2.40 -3.81 -2.02
N ILE A 32 -2.51 -3.04 -3.11
CA ILE A 32 -3.64 -2.14 -3.36
C ILE A 32 -4.94 -2.93 -3.45
N TYR A 33 -4.94 -4.09 -4.13
CA TYR A 33 -6.09 -4.98 -4.23
C TYR A 33 -6.54 -5.50 -2.86
N GLY A 34 -5.58 -5.92 -2.02
CA GLY A 34 -5.85 -6.37 -0.66
C GLY A 34 -6.48 -5.27 0.20
N LEU A 35 -5.93 -4.06 0.18
CA LEU A 35 -6.46 -2.90 0.91
C LEU A 35 -7.83 -2.48 0.39
N LYS A 36 -8.00 -2.43 -0.93
CA LYS A 36 -9.27 -2.15 -1.60
C LYS A 36 -10.38 -3.06 -1.08
N ASN A 37 -10.15 -4.38 -1.07
CA ASN A 37 -11.19 -5.33 -0.66
C ASN A 37 -11.42 -5.33 0.85
N SER A 38 -10.37 -5.14 1.65
CA SER A 38 -10.46 -5.14 3.12
C SER A 38 -11.18 -3.91 3.66
N PHE A 39 -10.90 -2.73 3.09
CA PHE A 39 -11.48 -1.45 3.51
C PHE A 39 -12.60 -0.95 2.59
N LYS A 40 -13.01 -1.74 1.59
CA LYS A 40 -14.03 -1.39 0.58
C LYS A 40 -13.75 -0.05 -0.12
N LEU A 41 -12.48 0.20 -0.43
CA LEU A 41 -12.05 1.45 -1.07
C LEU A 41 -12.59 1.51 -2.52
N PRO A 42 -13.10 2.66 -2.98
CA PRO A 42 -13.63 2.84 -4.33
C PRO A 42 -12.49 3.03 -5.35
N ILE A 43 -11.60 2.03 -5.46
CA ILE A 43 -10.47 2.02 -6.40
C ILE A 43 -10.84 1.11 -7.57
N ASP A 44 -10.79 1.63 -8.79
CA ASP A 44 -10.78 0.79 -9.99
C ASP A 44 -9.35 0.26 -10.24
N MET A 45 -9.20 -1.07 -10.27
CA MET A 45 -7.90 -1.72 -10.51
C MET A 45 -7.54 -1.72 -12.00
N ASP A 46 -8.52 -1.57 -12.89
CA ASP A 46 -8.33 -1.55 -14.33
C ASP A 46 -7.98 -0.14 -14.86
N ASP A 47 -8.15 0.90 -14.02
CA ASP A 47 -7.73 2.27 -14.28
C ASP A 47 -6.39 2.58 -13.59
N PRO A 48 -5.26 2.68 -14.33
CA PRO A 48 -3.95 3.00 -13.76
C PRO A 48 -3.86 4.37 -13.09
N VAL A 49 -4.75 5.30 -13.44
CA VAL A 49 -4.86 6.61 -12.79
C VAL A 49 -5.53 6.46 -11.41
N GLN A 50 -6.31 5.40 -11.21
CA GLN A 50 -6.92 5.08 -9.92
C GLN A 50 -6.08 4.18 -9.04
N CYS A 51 -5.36 3.22 -9.63
CA CYS A 51 -4.58 2.20 -8.94
C CYS A 51 -3.18 2.67 -8.51
N TYR A 52 -3.12 3.60 -7.55
CA TYR A 52 -1.86 3.98 -6.88
C TYR A 52 -2.10 4.39 -5.42
N MET A 53 -1.04 4.26 -4.60
CA MET A 53 -0.97 4.83 -3.25
C MET A 53 0.38 5.52 -3.04
N ARG A 54 0.41 6.48 -2.11
CA ARG A 54 1.64 7.21 -1.75
C ARG A 54 2.24 6.59 -0.50
N ALA A 55 3.57 6.45 -0.46
CA ALA A 55 4.28 6.10 0.76
C ALA A 55 5.12 7.27 1.29
N GLU A 56 5.26 7.37 2.61
CA GLU A 56 6.30 8.13 3.29
C GLU A 56 7.20 7.17 4.08
N ASN A 57 8.51 7.41 4.05
CA ASN A 57 9.55 6.57 4.64
C ASN A 57 9.67 5.17 4.00
N PRO A 58 10.10 5.06 2.73
CA PRO A 58 10.57 6.12 1.83
C PRO A 58 9.44 6.84 1.08
N ILE A 59 9.75 7.99 0.48
CA ILE A 59 8.85 8.66 -0.47
C ILE A 59 8.82 7.80 -1.74
N ALA A 60 7.72 7.09 -1.95
CA ALA A 60 7.53 6.21 -3.10
C ALA A 60 6.08 6.26 -3.61
N LEU A 61 5.91 6.04 -4.90
CA LEU A 61 4.61 5.80 -5.52
C LEU A 61 4.41 4.29 -5.64
N ILE A 62 3.44 3.76 -4.91
CA ILE A 62 3.09 2.34 -4.91
C ILE A 62 2.10 2.12 -6.05
N ARG A 63 2.56 1.45 -7.11
CA ARG A 63 1.75 1.06 -8.28
C ARG A 63 2.44 -0.04 -9.10
N GLY A 64 1.65 -0.85 -9.79
CA GLY A 64 2.16 -1.81 -10.78
C GLY A 64 2.70 -3.11 -10.19
N GLU A 65 3.50 -3.80 -11.00
CA GLU A 65 4.03 -5.14 -10.75
C GLU A 65 5.36 -5.15 -9.95
N ALA A 66 5.83 -3.99 -9.50
CA ALA A 66 7.01 -3.90 -8.65
C ALA A 66 6.71 -4.46 -7.25
N THR A 67 7.58 -5.30 -6.72
CA THR A 67 7.43 -5.85 -5.36
C THR A 67 7.62 -4.77 -4.31
N LEU A 68 7.03 -4.95 -3.12
CA LEU A 68 7.20 -3.99 -2.02
C LEU A 68 8.67 -3.83 -1.62
N GLU A 69 9.46 -4.91 -1.68
CA GLU A 69 10.91 -4.87 -1.49
C GLU A 69 11.61 -3.96 -2.52
N SER A 70 11.28 -4.11 -3.80
CA SER A 70 11.89 -3.30 -4.88
C SER A 70 11.52 -1.82 -4.80
N LEU A 71 10.35 -1.52 -4.23
CA LEU A 71 9.89 -0.16 -3.93
C LEU A 71 10.54 0.42 -2.66
N GLY A 72 11.29 -0.40 -1.92
CA GLY A 72 12.03 0.02 -0.72
C GLY A 72 11.15 0.18 0.51
N LEU A 73 9.96 -0.42 0.54
CA LEU A 73 9.13 -0.43 1.75
C LEU A 73 9.82 -1.19 2.89
N ARG A 74 9.62 -0.70 4.11
CA ARG A 74 10.24 -1.23 5.33
C ARG A 74 9.23 -1.22 6.47
N ASN A 75 9.61 -1.83 7.59
CA ASN A 75 8.87 -1.69 8.83
C ASN A 75 8.66 -0.21 9.17
N GLY A 76 7.41 0.16 9.45
CA GLY A 76 7.00 1.52 9.75
C GLY A 76 6.80 2.42 8.54
N SER A 77 6.96 1.94 7.30
CA SER A 77 6.55 2.69 6.11
C SER A 77 5.07 3.06 6.21
N VAL A 78 4.76 4.31 5.88
CA VAL A 78 3.40 4.86 5.98
C VAL A 78 2.81 4.92 4.59
N ILE A 79 1.69 4.26 4.36
CA ILE A 79 0.98 4.25 3.08
C ILE A 79 -0.30 5.05 3.23
N PHE A 80 -0.51 5.99 2.32
CA PHE A 80 -1.63 6.92 2.32
C PHE A 80 -2.62 6.58 1.23
N TYR A 81 -3.89 6.52 1.62
CA TYR A 81 -5.04 6.59 0.74
C TYR A 81 -5.74 7.93 0.95
N GLU A 82 -5.70 8.78 -0.09
CA GLU A 82 -6.11 10.19 -0.04
C GLU A 82 -7.34 10.50 -0.93
N LYS A 83 -7.95 9.50 -1.58
CA LYS A 83 -9.07 9.66 -2.54
C LYS A 83 -10.45 9.49 -1.90
#